data_AF-A0A7K4GLK9-F1
#
_entry.id   AF-A0A7K4GLK9-F1
#
_cell.length_a   1.000
_cell.length_b   1.000
_cell.length_c   1.000
_cell.angle_alpha   90.00
_cell.angle_beta   90.00
_cell.angle_gamma   90.00
#
_symmetry.space_group_name_H-M   'P 1'
#
loop_
_entity.id
_entity.type
_entity.pdbx_description
1 polymer ?
#
loop_
_entity_poly.entity_id
_entity_poly.type
_entity_poly.pdbx_seq_one_letter_code
_entity_poly.pdbx_strand_id
1 'polypeptide(L)'
;MDTGYDFITPEFFNILFFKQKNLVIYPYVDVKHIHSLDCFTIGHDIIDIDSTGLENIHDIVEFETNNSYSQQPTFYYLLNVNTEDIEELLESSNIRCIINTSDNVEHLTNGNRFIFYNKKSKSFLNYQPERENLLFEQHLIQISQNEEVLLDEILKIKSTATKIYSDVNANTNSDNLPNLLSEYDQIYWDKILSFTGCYFNVEIPKFRRPMTTSKKKSSEPLRDFSYEYDFILKTNRKIGQKFIQLLHDYRFDKVNPANLEIDQLYYPKKLYNYLRNRHWTKGIPQDFITNWIQKLYTNSSFDEIDRLDFQIIFDKLHINPVQKFSHIEEIKTLKEPIKVILETDNELSKKEIETIPPIENFQEFKNWLLKKLDELQNLI
;
A
#
# COMPACT_ATOMS: atom_id res chain seq x y z
N MET A 1 10.27 -22.02 -23.42
CA MET A 1 9.16 -21.12 -23.74
C MET A 1 9.37 -19.92 -22.85
N ASP A 2 9.94 -18.86 -23.41
CA ASP A 2 10.18 -17.61 -22.71
C ASP A 2 8.82 -17.03 -22.35
N THR A 3 8.57 -16.84 -21.06
CA THR A 3 7.38 -16.12 -20.61
C THR A 3 7.69 -14.63 -20.72
N GLY A 4 6.75 -13.79 -21.13
CA GLY A 4 6.98 -12.34 -21.23
C GLY A 4 7.54 -11.69 -19.95
N TYR A 5 7.35 -12.36 -18.80
CA TYR A 5 7.86 -11.98 -17.49
C TYR A 5 9.37 -12.20 -17.27
N ASP A 6 10.10 -12.81 -18.21
CA ASP A 6 11.52 -13.13 -18.05
C ASP A 6 12.40 -11.88 -17.80
N PHE A 7 11.91 -10.70 -18.17
CA PHE A 7 12.60 -9.42 -18.00
C PHE A 7 12.14 -8.62 -16.77
N ILE A 8 11.08 -9.05 -16.06
CA ILE A 8 10.67 -8.42 -14.80
C ILE A 8 11.61 -8.90 -13.69
N THR A 9 12.79 -8.30 -13.63
CA THR A 9 13.81 -8.60 -12.62
C THR A 9 14.25 -7.34 -11.88
N PRO A 10 14.81 -7.48 -10.66
CA PRO A 10 15.32 -6.35 -9.88
C PRO A 10 16.36 -5.52 -10.64
N GLU A 11 17.16 -6.15 -11.50
CA GLU A 11 18.20 -5.50 -12.29
C GLU A 11 17.61 -4.56 -13.33
N PHE A 12 16.66 -5.04 -14.14
CA PHE A 12 15.99 -4.20 -15.14
C PHE A 12 15.21 -3.07 -14.47
N PHE A 13 14.55 -3.34 -13.35
CA PHE A 13 13.84 -2.33 -12.60
C PHE A 13 14.78 -1.24 -12.06
N ASN A 14 15.93 -1.62 -11.49
CA ASN A 14 16.94 -0.66 -11.02
C ASN A 14 17.50 0.19 -12.18
N ILE A 15 17.79 -0.43 -13.32
CA ILE A 15 18.38 0.26 -14.49
C ILE A 15 17.39 1.27 -15.08
N LEU A 16 16.17 0.82 -15.38
CA LEU A 16 15.19 1.60 -16.14
C LEU A 16 14.49 2.64 -15.26
N PHE A 17 13.99 2.22 -14.10
CA PHE A 17 13.20 3.07 -13.21
C PHE A 17 14.08 3.86 -12.23
N PHE A 18 14.89 3.22 -11.39
CA PHE A 18 15.62 3.95 -10.35
C PHE A 18 16.79 4.78 -10.88
N LYS A 19 17.61 4.20 -11.76
CA LYS A 19 18.81 4.86 -12.30
C LYS A 19 18.55 5.69 -13.53
N GLN A 20 17.37 5.56 -14.14
CA GLN A 20 17.00 6.24 -15.36
C GLN A 20 18.08 6.09 -16.46
N LYS A 21 18.57 4.86 -16.67
CA LYS A 21 19.55 4.52 -17.72
C LYS A 21 18.89 3.94 -18.97
N ASN A 22 19.60 3.98 -20.09
CA ASN A 22 19.17 3.38 -21.35
C ASN A 22 19.64 1.93 -21.42
N LEU A 23 18.96 1.11 -22.20
CA LEU A 23 19.23 -0.32 -22.30
C LEU A 23 19.41 -0.73 -23.76
N VAL A 24 20.41 -1.57 -24.03
CA VAL A 24 20.62 -2.23 -25.31
C VAL A 24 20.49 -3.72 -25.09
N ILE A 25 19.52 -4.35 -25.74
CA ILE A 25 19.26 -5.78 -25.68
C ILE A 25 19.67 -6.40 -27.02
N TYR A 26 20.54 -7.40 -26.95
CA TYR A 26 20.98 -8.15 -28.12
C TYR A 26 21.31 -9.61 -27.74
N PRO A 27 21.24 -10.57 -28.67
CA PRO A 27 20.58 -10.43 -29.97
C PRO A 27 19.07 -10.23 -29.82
N TYR A 28 18.42 -9.92 -30.93
CA TYR A 28 17.01 -9.52 -31.01
C TYR A 28 16.08 -10.40 -30.16
N VAL A 29 15.19 -9.74 -29.43
CA VAL A 29 14.15 -10.38 -28.61
C VAL A 29 12.77 -10.02 -29.17
N ASP A 30 11.81 -10.95 -29.08
CA ASP A 30 10.43 -10.68 -29.44
C ASP A 30 9.88 -9.43 -28.74
N VAL A 31 9.25 -8.54 -29.51
CA VAL A 31 8.69 -7.26 -29.06
C VAL A 31 7.77 -7.44 -27.84
N LYS A 32 6.97 -8.51 -27.83
CA LYS A 32 6.07 -8.83 -26.70
C LYS A 32 6.79 -9.00 -25.37
N HIS A 33 8.02 -9.52 -25.38
CA HIS A 33 8.80 -9.69 -24.16
C HIS A 33 9.51 -8.41 -23.74
N ILE A 34 9.77 -7.51 -24.69
CA ILE A 34 10.35 -6.20 -24.40
C ILE A 34 9.29 -5.29 -23.78
N HIS A 35 8.05 -5.34 -24.27
CA HIS A 35 6.96 -4.52 -23.72
C HIS A 35 6.56 -4.92 -22.28
N SER A 36 7.02 -6.05 -21.74
CA SER A 36 6.85 -6.29 -20.30
C SER A 36 7.66 -5.32 -19.43
N LEU A 37 8.65 -4.63 -20.01
CA LEU A 37 9.41 -3.58 -19.35
C LEU A 37 8.64 -2.25 -19.28
N ASP A 38 7.48 -2.12 -19.93
CA ASP A 38 6.63 -0.92 -19.87
C ASP A 38 6.23 -0.58 -18.43
N CYS A 39 6.09 -1.60 -17.58
CA CYS A 39 5.81 -1.40 -16.16
C CYS A 39 6.91 -0.58 -15.44
N PHE A 40 8.14 -0.54 -15.97
CA PHE A 40 9.26 0.22 -15.41
C PHE A 40 9.47 1.60 -16.03
N THR A 41 8.76 1.93 -17.12
CA THR A 41 8.91 3.21 -17.84
C THR A 41 7.82 4.23 -17.47
N ILE A 42 7.03 3.95 -16.43
CA ILE A 42 5.89 4.74 -15.98
C ILE A 42 6.22 6.24 -15.89
N GLY A 43 5.35 7.04 -16.51
CA GLY A 43 5.50 8.49 -16.58
C GLY A 43 6.31 8.99 -17.77
N HIS A 44 6.52 8.14 -18.75
CA HIS A 44 6.94 8.53 -20.07
C HIS A 44 5.86 8.22 -21.09
N ASP A 45 5.80 9.01 -22.14
CA ASP A 45 5.05 8.67 -23.35
C ASP A 45 5.87 7.66 -24.16
N ILE A 46 5.33 6.47 -24.39
CA ILE A 46 6.03 5.38 -25.06
C ILE A 46 5.86 5.50 -26.58
N ILE A 47 6.97 5.44 -27.32
CA ILE A 47 6.97 5.44 -28.79
C ILE A 47 7.78 4.25 -29.30
N ASP A 48 7.13 3.43 -30.13
CA ASP A 48 7.76 2.30 -30.82
C ASP A 48 8.22 2.74 -32.21
N ILE A 49 9.50 2.57 -32.50
CA ILE A 49 10.10 2.85 -33.80
C ILE A 49 10.77 1.58 -34.29
N ASP A 50 10.24 1.02 -35.38
CA ASP A 50 10.91 -0.05 -36.12
C ASP A 50 11.81 0.58 -37.18
N SER A 51 13.12 0.34 -37.06
CA SER A 51 14.14 0.88 -37.97
C SER A 51 14.15 0.19 -39.34
N THR A 52 13.36 -0.87 -39.54
CA THR A 52 13.31 -1.55 -40.84
C THR A 52 12.86 -0.61 -41.97
N GLY A 53 13.83 -0.14 -42.76
CA GLY A 53 13.60 0.77 -43.88
C GLY A 53 13.61 2.26 -43.52
N LEU A 54 14.05 2.63 -42.31
CA LEU A 54 14.35 4.02 -41.94
C LEU A 54 15.86 4.26 -42.10
N GLU A 55 16.24 5.31 -42.84
CA GLU A 55 17.67 5.59 -43.08
C GLU A 55 18.31 6.43 -41.94
N ASN A 56 17.55 7.22 -41.18
CA ASN A 56 18.08 8.09 -40.12
C ASN A 56 17.22 8.05 -38.83
N ILE A 57 17.32 6.97 -38.04
CA ILE A 57 16.56 6.88 -36.77
C ILE A 57 17.05 7.90 -35.73
N HIS A 58 18.35 8.21 -35.73
CA HIS A 58 18.96 9.17 -34.81
C HIS A 58 18.30 10.55 -34.95
N ASP A 59 18.22 11.08 -36.16
CA ASP A 59 17.65 12.41 -36.43
C ASP A 59 16.18 12.51 -36.02
N ILE A 60 15.40 11.43 -36.26
CA ILE A 60 13.99 11.37 -35.87
C ILE A 60 13.87 11.46 -34.35
N VAL A 61 14.63 10.62 -33.63
CA VAL A 61 14.58 10.58 -32.16
C VAL A 61 15.09 11.88 -31.56
N GLU A 62 16.17 12.46 -32.09
CA GLU A 62 16.70 13.73 -31.62
C GLU A 62 15.71 14.87 -31.87
N PHE A 63 15.10 14.93 -33.06
CA PHE A 63 14.11 15.94 -33.40
C PHE A 63 12.89 15.87 -32.48
N GLU A 64 12.32 14.68 -32.28
CA GLU A 64 11.16 14.47 -31.42
C GLU A 64 11.48 14.75 -29.95
N THR A 65 12.66 14.37 -29.48
CA THR A 65 13.10 14.63 -28.10
C THR A 65 13.26 16.13 -27.82
N ASN A 66 13.78 16.88 -28.79
CA ASN A 66 14.02 18.32 -28.64
C ASN A 66 12.77 19.18 -28.90
N ASN A 67 11.82 18.68 -29.69
CA ASN A 67 10.59 19.41 -30.07
C ASN A 67 9.32 18.83 -29.44
N SER A 68 9.45 17.98 -28.42
CA SER A 68 8.28 17.33 -27.82
C SER A 68 7.29 18.37 -27.30
N TYR A 69 6.08 18.34 -27.86
CA TYR A 69 4.96 19.19 -27.45
C TYR A 69 4.30 18.66 -26.16
N SER A 70 4.66 17.46 -25.70
CA SER A 70 4.14 16.84 -24.49
C SER A 70 4.81 17.41 -23.24
N GLN A 71 4.05 17.51 -22.16
CA GLN A 71 4.61 17.81 -20.83
C GLN A 71 5.30 16.57 -20.21
N GLN A 72 5.08 15.37 -20.77
CA GLN A 72 5.72 14.15 -20.31
C GLN A 72 6.96 13.84 -21.15
N PRO A 73 8.08 13.43 -20.52
CA PRO A 73 9.25 12.98 -21.27
C PRO A 73 8.86 11.73 -22.07
N THR A 74 9.37 11.59 -23.28
CA THR A 74 9.07 10.41 -24.11
C THR A 74 10.18 9.36 -23.98
N PHE A 75 9.78 8.10 -24.10
CA PHE A 75 10.65 6.92 -23.99
C PHE A 75 10.49 6.07 -25.23
N TYR A 76 11.61 5.76 -25.88
CA TYR A 76 11.59 5.09 -27.18
C TYR A 76 11.93 3.61 -27.09
N TYR A 77 11.15 2.77 -27.74
CA TYR A 77 11.54 1.42 -28.12
C TYR A 77 12.05 1.44 -29.55
N LEU A 78 13.36 1.25 -29.72
CA LEU A 78 13.99 1.24 -31.03
C LEU A 78 14.25 -0.22 -31.43
N LEU A 79 13.51 -0.70 -32.41
CA LEU A 79 13.50 -2.09 -32.85
C LEU A 79 14.32 -2.27 -34.13
N ASN A 80 15.02 -3.39 -34.25
CA ASN A 80 15.83 -3.79 -35.42
C ASN A 80 17.00 -2.86 -35.77
N VAL A 81 17.46 -2.03 -34.82
CA VAL A 81 18.47 -0.99 -35.09
C VAL A 81 19.82 -1.59 -35.44
N ASN A 82 20.41 -1.10 -36.52
CA ASN A 82 21.74 -1.44 -37.03
C ASN A 82 22.85 -0.83 -36.18
N THR A 83 24.03 -1.46 -36.18
CA THR A 83 25.17 -1.06 -35.35
C THR A 83 25.58 0.41 -35.54
N GLU A 84 25.56 0.93 -36.77
CA GLU A 84 25.93 2.31 -37.10
C GLU A 84 25.01 3.33 -36.41
N ASP A 85 23.69 3.17 -36.53
CA ASP A 85 22.69 4.01 -35.86
C ASP A 85 22.81 3.93 -34.32
N ILE A 86 23.19 2.77 -33.78
CA ILE A 86 23.42 2.62 -32.34
C ILE A 86 24.61 3.48 -31.91
N GLU A 87 25.71 3.48 -32.67
CA GLU A 87 26.86 4.34 -32.37
C GLU A 87 26.46 5.82 -32.27
N GLU A 88 25.65 6.31 -33.21
CA GLU A 88 25.14 7.69 -33.18
C GLU A 88 24.24 7.94 -31.96
N LEU A 89 23.31 7.03 -31.67
CA LEU A 89 22.41 7.13 -30.51
C LEU A 89 23.15 7.12 -29.16
N LEU A 90 24.33 6.50 -29.08
CA LEU A 90 25.16 6.50 -27.87
C LEU A 90 25.74 7.88 -27.55
N GLU A 91 25.98 8.72 -28.56
CA GLU A 91 26.51 10.08 -28.40
C GLU A 91 25.43 11.07 -27.92
N SER A 92 24.17 10.73 -28.13
CA SER A 92 23.03 11.59 -27.84
C SER A 92 22.78 11.82 -26.34
N SER A 93 22.66 13.09 -25.94
CA SER A 93 22.69 13.52 -24.54
C SER A 93 21.34 13.56 -23.80
N ASN A 94 20.20 13.52 -24.51
CA ASN A 94 18.88 13.64 -23.89
C ASN A 94 17.92 12.48 -24.20
N ILE A 95 18.39 11.42 -24.87
CA ILE A 95 17.54 10.28 -25.26
C ILE A 95 17.31 9.31 -24.09
N ARG A 96 16.07 8.84 -23.96
CA ARG A 96 15.63 7.74 -23.09
C ARG A 96 15.07 6.60 -23.94
N CYS A 97 15.73 5.44 -23.95
CA CYS A 97 15.30 4.36 -24.84
C CYS A 97 15.73 2.95 -24.41
N ILE A 98 15.06 1.96 -25.01
CA ILE A 98 15.51 0.57 -25.13
C ILE A 98 15.77 0.28 -26.60
N ILE A 99 16.98 -0.17 -26.89
CA ILE A 99 17.40 -0.59 -28.24
C ILE A 99 17.37 -2.11 -28.30
N ASN A 100 16.67 -2.67 -29.27
CA ASN A 100 16.61 -4.09 -29.54
C ASN A 100 17.24 -4.38 -30.91
N THR A 101 18.35 -5.10 -30.92
CA THR A 101 19.14 -5.33 -32.15
C THR A 101 19.55 -6.79 -32.31
N SER A 102 19.62 -7.24 -33.57
CA SER A 102 20.24 -8.51 -33.95
C SER A 102 21.76 -8.45 -33.99
N ASP A 103 22.34 -7.25 -34.07
CA ASP A 103 23.75 -7.06 -34.32
C ASP A 103 24.60 -7.31 -33.07
N ASN A 104 25.87 -7.64 -33.29
CA ASN A 104 26.82 -7.80 -32.19
C ASN A 104 27.43 -6.45 -31.81
N VAL A 105 26.92 -5.87 -30.73
CA VAL A 105 27.30 -4.54 -30.23
C VAL A 105 28.25 -4.60 -29.02
N GLU A 106 28.90 -5.74 -28.77
CA GLU A 106 29.81 -5.91 -27.61
C GLU A 106 30.95 -4.89 -27.58
N HIS A 107 31.45 -4.52 -28.76
CA HIS A 107 32.52 -3.55 -28.94
C HIS A 107 32.08 -2.11 -28.62
N LEU A 108 30.78 -1.83 -28.61
CA LEU A 108 30.20 -0.51 -28.33
C LEU A 108 29.96 -0.26 -26.84
N THR A 109 30.40 -1.18 -25.98
CA THR A 109 30.24 -1.08 -24.53
C THR A 109 31.15 -0.01 -23.92
N ASN A 110 30.82 1.25 -24.17
CA ASN A 110 31.55 2.39 -23.61
C ASN A 110 30.62 3.32 -22.82
N GLY A 111 31.09 3.77 -21.66
CA GLY A 111 30.35 4.67 -20.78
C GLY A 111 29.28 4.00 -19.91
N ASN A 112 28.56 4.86 -19.18
CA ASN A 112 27.65 4.47 -18.10
C ASN A 112 26.16 4.72 -18.41
N ARG A 113 25.84 5.38 -19.52
CA ARG A 113 24.48 5.83 -19.87
C ARG A 113 23.64 4.68 -20.43
N PHE A 114 24.21 3.94 -21.37
CA PHE A 114 23.61 2.76 -21.97
C PHE A 114 24.16 1.52 -21.29
N ILE A 115 23.27 0.60 -20.92
CA ILE A 115 23.61 -0.67 -20.33
C ILE A 115 23.33 -1.77 -21.35
N PHE A 116 24.32 -2.62 -21.60
CA PHE A 116 24.23 -3.67 -22.60
C PHE A 116 23.90 -5.00 -21.93
N TYR A 117 22.81 -5.63 -22.39
CA TYR A 117 22.35 -6.92 -21.93
C TYR A 117 22.40 -7.94 -23.07
N ASN A 118 23.22 -8.97 -22.86
CA ASN A 118 23.30 -10.10 -23.78
C ASN A 118 22.26 -11.16 -23.37
N LYS A 119 21.20 -11.31 -24.16
CA LYS A 119 20.12 -12.27 -23.91
C LYS A 119 20.58 -13.72 -24.02
N LYS A 120 21.55 -14.03 -24.90
CA LYS A 120 22.07 -15.41 -25.06
C LYS A 120 22.79 -15.88 -23.80
N SER A 121 23.67 -15.05 -23.25
CA SER A 121 24.39 -15.36 -22.00
C SER A 121 23.62 -14.99 -20.74
N LYS A 122 22.51 -14.24 -20.87
CA LYS A 122 21.71 -13.66 -19.78
C LYS A 122 22.55 -12.80 -18.83
N SER A 123 23.51 -12.05 -19.38
CA SER A 123 24.46 -11.25 -18.60
C SER A 123 24.52 -9.81 -19.10
N PHE A 124 24.75 -8.90 -18.17
CA PHE A 124 25.09 -7.52 -18.48
C PHE A 124 26.59 -7.40 -18.76
N LEU A 125 26.98 -6.54 -19.70
CA LEU A 125 28.40 -6.35 -20.06
C LEU A 125 29.07 -5.23 -19.29
N ASN A 126 28.41 -4.08 -19.19
CA ASN A 126 28.91 -2.87 -18.53
C ASN A 126 28.09 -2.50 -17.28
N TYR A 127 27.37 -3.49 -16.72
CA TYR A 127 26.67 -3.37 -15.45
C TYR A 127 26.98 -4.61 -14.60
N GLN A 128 27.28 -4.40 -13.32
CA GLN A 128 27.64 -5.47 -12.38
C GLN A 128 26.58 -5.53 -11.28
N PRO A 129 25.53 -6.36 -11.44
CA PRO A 129 24.45 -6.48 -10.48
C PRO A 129 24.93 -6.79 -9.06
N GLU A 130 26.03 -7.53 -8.91
CA GLU A 130 26.57 -7.99 -7.63
C GLU A 130 27.14 -6.84 -6.78
N ARG A 131 27.48 -5.71 -7.41
CA ARG A 131 27.96 -4.51 -6.71
C ARG A 131 26.84 -3.57 -6.29
N GLU A 132 25.61 -3.84 -6.74
CA GLU A 132 24.46 -2.98 -6.52
C GLU A 132 23.59 -3.50 -5.38
N ASN A 133 23.10 -2.60 -4.53
CA ASN A 133 22.10 -2.96 -3.54
C ASN A 133 20.71 -2.96 -4.19
N LEU A 134 20.23 -4.15 -4.53
CA LEU A 134 18.92 -4.40 -5.15
C LEU A 134 17.85 -4.86 -4.16
N LEU A 135 18.08 -4.71 -2.85
CA LEU A 135 17.15 -5.18 -1.81
C LEU A 135 15.77 -4.51 -1.91
N PHE A 136 15.71 -3.24 -2.33
CA PHE A 136 14.45 -2.53 -2.44
C PHE A 136 13.62 -3.03 -3.61
N GLU A 137 14.26 -3.22 -4.77
CA GLU A 137 13.65 -3.78 -5.98
C GLU A 137 13.17 -5.21 -5.74
N GLN A 138 14.00 -6.03 -5.09
CA GLN A 138 13.63 -7.38 -4.68
C GLN A 138 12.41 -7.35 -3.75
N HIS A 139 12.41 -6.47 -2.75
CA HIS A 139 11.30 -6.32 -1.82
C HIS A 139 10.00 -5.89 -2.52
N LEU A 140 10.07 -4.93 -3.43
CA LEU A 140 8.92 -4.46 -4.21
C LEU A 140 8.34 -5.58 -5.09
N ILE A 141 9.20 -6.28 -5.83
CA ILE A 141 8.76 -7.39 -6.69
C ILE A 141 8.21 -8.55 -5.86
N GLN A 142 8.78 -8.86 -4.69
CA GLN A 142 8.31 -9.96 -3.84
C GLN A 142 6.96 -9.67 -3.16
N ILE A 143 6.70 -8.41 -2.79
CA ILE A 143 5.42 -8.02 -2.18
C ILE A 143 4.33 -7.92 -3.26
N SER A 144 4.72 -7.56 -4.48
CA SER A 144 3.82 -7.46 -5.61
C SER A 144 3.44 -8.86 -6.10
N GLN A 145 2.27 -9.32 -5.69
CA GLN A 145 1.77 -10.67 -6.03
C GLN A 145 1.50 -10.84 -7.53
N ASN A 146 1.30 -9.74 -8.25
CA ASN A 146 1.07 -9.68 -9.69
C ASN A 146 1.63 -8.36 -10.27
N GLU A 147 1.60 -8.24 -11.60
CA GLU A 147 2.07 -7.06 -12.32
C GLU A 147 1.30 -5.79 -11.98
N GLU A 148 -0.02 -5.88 -11.77
CA GLU A 148 -0.87 -4.73 -11.42
C GLU A 148 -0.46 -4.09 -10.08
N VAL A 149 -0.23 -4.92 -9.05
CA VAL A 149 0.23 -4.44 -7.73
C VAL A 149 1.62 -3.84 -7.82
N LEU A 150 2.50 -4.40 -8.67
CA LEU A 150 3.81 -3.82 -8.92
C LEU A 150 3.68 -2.43 -9.55
N LEU A 151 2.79 -2.29 -10.53
CA LEU A 151 2.49 -1.04 -11.22
C LEU A 151 1.97 0.02 -10.24
N ASP A 152 1.07 -0.35 -9.34
CA ASP A 152 0.54 0.53 -8.30
C ASP A 152 1.63 1.02 -7.34
N GLU A 153 2.53 0.13 -6.89
CA GLU A 153 3.66 0.52 -6.03
C GLU A 153 4.64 1.44 -6.75
N ILE A 154 4.92 1.21 -8.05
CA ILE A 154 5.77 2.09 -8.86
C ILE A 154 5.12 3.48 -9.02
N LEU A 155 3.81 3.52 -9.30
CA LEU A 155 3.03 4.77 -9.37
C LEU A 155 3.06 5.53 -8.04
N LYS A 156 3.01 4.80 -6.92
CA LYS A 156 3.11 5.38 -5.58
C LYS A 156 4.47 6.02 -5.34
N ILE A 157 5.55 5.36 -5.76
CA ILE A 157 6.91 5.93 -5.69
C ILE A 157 7.00 7.19 -6.55
N LYS A 158 6.47 7.16 -7.78
CA LYS A 158 6.43 8.35 -8.67
C LYS A 158 5.62 9.50 -8.07
N SER A 159 4.47 9.21 -7.48
CA SER A 159 3.63 10.20 -6.80
C SER A 159 4.38 10.84 -5.63
N THR A 160 5.09 10.03 -4.85
CA THR A 160 5.96 10.51 -3.77
C THR A 160 7.09 11.40 -4.30
N ALA A 161 7.77 10.98 -5.37
CA ALA A 161 8.81 11.77 -6.04
C ALA A 161 8.27 13.12 -6.54
N THR A 162 7.06 13.14 -7.10
CA THR A 162 6.40 14.37 -7.58
C THR A 162 6.10 15.32 -6.43
N LYS A 163 5.63 14.80 -5.29
CA LYS A 163 5.42 15.58 -4.07
C LYS A 163 6.73 16.15 -3.53
N ILE A 164 7.79 15.34 -3.52
CA ILE A 164 9.14 15.78 -3.11
C ILE A 164 9.63 16.91 -4.02
N TYR A 165 9.56 16.73 -5.34
CA TYR A 165 9.95 17.76 -6.31
C TYR A 165 9.16 19.07 -6.11
N SER A 166 7.84 18.95 -5.92
CA SER A 166 6.97 20.11 -5.69
C SER A 166 7.32 20.83 -4.38
N ASP A 167 7.59 20.09 -3.31
CA ASP A 167 7.96 20.64 -2.00
C ASP A 167 9.35 21.30 -2.05
N VAL A 168 10.34 20.68 -2.69
CA VAL A 168 11.69 21.24 -2.88
C VAL A 168 11.66 22.51 -3.72
N ASN A 169 10.80 22.59 -4.72
CA ASN A 169 10.63 23.81 -5.52
C ASN A 169 9.85 24.92 -4.80
N ALA A 170 8.88 24.57 -3.95
CA ALA A 170 8.08 25.52 -3.21
C ALA A 170 8.78 26.05 -1.93
N ASN A 171 9.57 25.20 -1.27
CA ASN A 171 10.25 25.47 -0.03
C ASN A 171 11.73 25.11 -0.14
N THR A 172 12.63 26.09 0.03
CA THR A 172 14.08 25.84 0.09
C THR A 172 14.53 25.00 1.29
N ASN A 173 13.62 24.69 2.23
CA ASN A 173 13.92 23.90 3.43
C ASN A 173 13.36 22.49 3.31
N SER A 174 14.21 21.50 3.58
CA SER A 174 13.96 20.08 3.45
C SER A 174 13.25 19.43 4.66
N ASP A 175 12.61 20.25 5.50
CA ASP A 175 12.03 19.84 6.77
C ASP A 175 10.81 18.92 6.61
N ASN A 176 10.17 18.93 5.44
CA ASN A 176 8.98 18.12 5.15
C ASN A 176 9.29 16.75 4.49
N LEU A 177 10.54 16.53 4.02
CA LEU A 177 10.94 15.27 3.40
C LEU A 177 10.70 14.03 4.28
N PRO A 178 10.96 14.06 5.61
CA PRO A 178 10.64 12.92 6.48
C PRO A 178 9.16 12.54 6.50
N ASN A 179 8.26 13.51 6.39
CA ASN A 179 6.82 13.26 6.40
C ASN A 179 6.39 12.62 5.08
N LEU A 180 6.90 13.13 3.95
CA LEU A 180 6.61 12.60 2.61
C LEU A 180 7.10 11.16 2.43
N LEU A 181 8.20 10.80 3.09
CA LEU A 181 8.79 9.46 3.04
C LEU A 181 8.32 8.53 4.16
N SER A 182 7.42 8.98 5.05
CA SER A 182 7.02 8.25 6.26
C SER A 182 6.38 6.88 6.00
N GLU A 183 5.83 6.68 4.81
CA GLU A 183 5.23 5.40 4.38
C GLU A 183 6.29 4.34 4.01
N TYR A 184 7.53 4.77 3.76
CA TYR A 184 8.65 3.90 3.40
C TYR A 184 9.59 3.72 4.57
N ASP A 185 10.19 2.52 4.68
CA ASP A 185 11.24 2.30 5.65
C ASP A 185 12.44 3.20 5.37
N GLN A 186 13.02 3.75 6.44
CA GLN A 186 14.10 4.74 6.34
C GLN A 186 15.35 4.22 5.62
N ILE A 187 15.54 2.90 5.56
CA ILE A 187 16.60 2.25 4.80
C ILE A 187 16.47 2.47 3.28
N TYR A 188 15.26 2.74 2.78
CA TYR A 188 14.96 2.92 1.36
C TYR A 188 14.81 4.39 0.95
N TRP A 189 14.84 5.33 1.90
CA TRP A 189 14.67 6.76 1.62
C TRP A 189 15.68 7.28 0.59
N ASP A 190 16.95 6.89 0.72
CA ASP A 190 18.00 7.31 -0.22
C ASP A 190 17.74 6.86 -1.65
N LYS A 191 17.10 5.70 -1.81
CA LYS A 191 16.78 5.16 -3.13
C LYS A 191 15.68 5.99 -3.81
N ILE A 192 14.64 6.35 -3.07
CA ILE A 192 13.54 7.19 -3.55
C ILE A 192 14.03 8.61 -3.86
N LEU A 193 14.89 9.17 -3.01
CA LEU A 193 15.47 10.49 -3.22
C LEU A 193 16.40 10.52 -4.44
N SER A 194 17.24 9.49 -4.59
CA SER A 194 18.09 9.34 -5.77
C SER A 194 17.27 9.23 -7.05
N PHE A 195 16.20 8.43 -7.03
CA PHE A 195 15.25 8.35 -8.15
C PHE A 195 14.62 9.71 -8.45
N THR A 196 14.16 10.44 -7.45
CA THR A 196 13.55 11.76 -7.62
C THR A 196 14.53 12.73 -8.29
N GLY A 197 15.79 12.73 -7.84
CA GLY A 197 16.84 13.56 -8.43
C GLY A 197 17.11 13.19 -9.89
N CYS A 198 17.19 11.90 -10.22
CA CYS A 198 17.38 11.44 -11.60
C CYS A 198 16.18 11.76 -12.49
N TYR A 199 14.95 11.51 -12.02
CA TYR A 199 13.72 11.64 -12.81
C TYR A 199 13.38 13.09 -13.15
N PHE A 200 13.56 14.01 -12.20
CA PHE A 200 13.31 15.44 -12.42
C PHE A 200 14.57 16.25 -12.78
N ASN A 201 15.74 15.60 -12.84
CA ASN A 201 17.04 16.23 -13.05
C ASN A 201 17.29 17.38 -12.05
N VAL A 202 17.11 17.10 -10.76
CA VAL A 202 17.28 18.07 -9.66
C VAL A 202 18.21 17.56 -8.56
N GLU A 203 18.87 18.50 -7.89
CA GLU A 203 19.62 18.19 -6.67
C GLU A 203 18.70 18.23 -5.45
N ILE A 204 18.56 17.11 -4.76
CA ILE A 204 17.77 17.04 -3.53
C ILE A 204 18.60 17.55 -2.35
N PRO A 205 18.14 18.59 -1.63
CA PRO A 205 18.88 19.15 -0.52
C PRO A 205 19.06 18.13 0.61
N LYS A 206 20.23 18.17 1.26
CA LYS A 206 20.47 17.36 2.46
C LYS A 206 19.52 17.80 3.57
N PHE A 207 18.98 16.83 4.30
CA PHE A 207 18.04 17.08 5.39
C PHE A 207 18.41 16.29 6.63
N ARG A 208 17.95 16.79 7.78
CA ARG A 208 18.11 16.08 9.04
C ARG A 208 17.16 14.91 9.06
N ARG A 209 17.71 13.71 8.92
CA ARG A 209 16.94 12.50 9.16
C ARG A 209 16.54 12.48 10.63
N PRO A 210 15.27 12.17 10.96
CA PRO A 210 14.91 11.87 12.32
C PRO A 210 15.89 10.82 12.85
N MET A 211 16.54 11.08 13.99
CA MET A 211 17.29 10.04 14.67
C MET A 211 16.31 8.93 14.96
N THR A 212 16.53 7.78 14.36
CA THR A 212 15.79 6.57 14.69
C THR A 212 16.08 6.24 16.14
N THR A 213 15.25 6.74 17.07
CA THR A 213 14.80 5.83 18.11
C THR A 213 14.17 4.71 17.32
N SER A 214 14.86 3.58 17.21
CA SER A 214 14.29 2.41 16.59
C SER A 214 12.97 2.12 17.30
N LYS A 215 11.86 2.61 16.74
CA LYS A 215 10.68 1.78 16.67
C LYS A 215 11.10 0.67 15.72
N LYS A 216 11.88 -0.28 16.25
CA LYS A 216 11.81 -1.65 15.82
C LYS A 216 10.30 -1.91 15.75
N LYS A 217 9.72 -1.88 14.56
CA LYS A 217 8.81 -2.96 14.22
C LYS A 217 9.70 -4.19 14.31
N SER A 218 9.90 -4.69 15.54
CA SER A 218 10.30 -6.06 15.72
C SER A 218 9.11 -6.81 15.16
N SER A 219 9.18 -7.15 13.87
CA SER A 219 8.55 -8.36 13.42
C SER A 219 9.28 -9.50 14.14
N GLU A 220 9.00 -9.65 15.44
CA GLU A 220 8.87 -11.00 15.94
C GLU A 220 7.91 -11.69 14.97
N PRO A 221 8.26 -12.88 14.46
CA PRO A 221 7.37 -13.60 13.55
C PRO A 221 5.97 -13.62 14.18
N LEU A 222 4.97 -13.17 13.42
CA LEU A 222 3.59 -13.14 13.88
C LEU A 222 3.26 -14.55 14.39
N ARG A 223 2.94 -14.65 15.67
CA ARG A 223 2.59 -15.94 16.26
C ARG A 223 1.20 -16.30 15.79
N ASP A 224 1.02 -17.55 15.39
CA ASP A 224 -0.30 -18.03 15.02
C ASP A 224 -1.08 -18.44 16.27
N PHE A 225 -2.13 -17.67 16.58
CA PHE A 225 -3.06 -17.94 17.68
C PHE A 225 -4.37 -18.59 17.17
N SER A 226 -4.37 -19.12 15.94
CA SER A 226 -5.50 -19.85 15.37
C SER A 226 -6.02 -20.96 16.27
N TYR A 227 -5.14 -21.64 17.01
CA TYR A 227 -5.51 -22.71 17.93
C TYR A 227 -6.40 -22.22 19.08
N GLU A 228 -6.17 -21.00 19.59
CA GLU A 228 -6.97 -20.40 20.65
C GLU A 228 -8.35 -20.04 20.14
N TYR A 229 -8.40 -19.41 18.97
CA TYR A 229 -9.66 -19.05 18.30
C TYR A 229 -10.51 -20.28 18.03
N ASP A 230 -9.92 -21.33 17.45
CA ASP A 230 -10.62 -22.57 17.14
C ASP A 230 -11.08 -23.28 18.42
N PHE A 231 -10.33 -23.18 19.52
CA PHE A 231 -10.74 -23.73 20.82
C PHE A 231 -11.97 -23.01 21.37
N ILE A 232 -11.97 -21.67 21.39
CA ILE A 232 -13.11 -20.86 21.86
C ILE A 232 -14.40 -21.22 21.11
N LEU A 233 -14.32 -21.37 19.78
CA LEU A 233 -15.49 -21.70 18.97
C LEU A 233 -15.98 -23.14 19.14
N LYS A 234 -15.09 -24.07 19.45
CA LYS A 234 -15.42 -25.50 19.62
C LYS A 234 -16.01 -25.83 20.99
N THR A 235 -15.62 -25.11 22.04
CA THR A 235 -16.10 -25.38 23.40
C THR A 235 -17.60 -25.17 23.52
N ASN A 236 -18.12 -24.02 23.09
CA ASN A 236 -19.55 -23.74 23.13
C ASN A 236 -19.93 -22.76 22.01
N ARG A 237 -20.88 -23.18 21.16
CA ARG A 237 -21.31 -22.44 19.97
C ARG A 237 -21.89 -21.06 20.31
N LYS A 238 -22.63 -20.93 21.42
CA LYS A 238 -23.23 -19.66 21.85
C LYS A 238 -22.16 -18.68 22.31
N ILE A 239 -21.23 -19.17 23.13
CA ILE A 239 -20.08 -18.40 23.64
C ILE A 239 -19.22 -17.89 22.46
N GLY A 240 -18.91 -18.79 21.51
CA GLY A 240 -18.14 -18.45 20.31
C GLY A 240 -18.82 -17.44 19.38
N GLN A 241 -20.15 -17.50 19.20
CA GLN A 241 -20.87 -16.51 18.41
C GLN A 241 -20.80 -15.11 19.02
N LYS A 242 -20.97 -14.99 20.35
CA LYS A 242 -20.84 -13.71 21.04
C LYS A 242 -19.41 -13.18 21.04
N PHE A 243 -18.43 -14.07 21.06
CA PHE A 243 -17.02 -13.72 20.90
C PHE A 243 -16.75 -13.05 19.55
N ILE A 244 -17.24 -13.65 18.45
CA ILE A 244 -17.08 -13.08 17.10
C ILE A 244 -17.72 -11.70 16.99
N GLN A 245 -18.93 -11.53 17.53
CA GLN A 245 -19.59 -10.22 17.55
C GLN A 245 -18.73 -9.17 18.25
N LEU A 246 -18.20 -9.49 19.44
CA LEU A 246 -17.35 -8.57 20.19
C LEU A 246 -16.00 -8.29 19.54
N LEU A 247 -15.44 -9.23 18.77
CA LEU A 247 -14.24 -8.95 17.97
C LEU A 247 -14.51 -7.84 16.95
N HIS A 248 -15.67 -7.88 16.28
CA HIS A 248 -16.04 -6.84 15.31
C HIS A 248 -16.37 -5.51 15.98
N ASP A 249 -17.06 -5.53 17.13
CA ASP A 249 -17.33 -4.31 17.90
C ASP A 249 -16.02 -3.66 18.38
N TYR A 250 -15.12 -4.47 18.95
CA TYR A 250 -13.81 -4.01 19.39
C TYR A 250 -12.98 -3.45 18.24
N ARG A 251 -13.05 -4.08 17.05
CA ARG A 251 -12.42 -3.55 15.85
C ARG A 251 -12.97 -2.17 15.51
N PHE A 252 -14.29 -2.00 15.50
CA PHE A 252 -14.94 -0.73 15.16
C PHE A 252 -14.55 0.39 16.14
N ASP A 253 -14.49 0.07 17.44
CA ASP A 253 -14.26 1.07 18.48
C ASP A 253 -12.79 1.39 18.75
N LYS A 254 -11.88 0.42 18.57
CA LYS A 254 -10.49 0.49 19.08
C LYS A 254 -9.41 0.28 18.03
N VAL A 255 -9.76 -0.05 16.79
CA VAL A 255 -8.80 -0.30 15.71
C VAL A 255 -9.04 0.66 14.56
N ASN A 256 -7.99 1.34 14.09
CA ASN A 256 -8.08 2.16 12.89
C ASN A 256 -8.19 1.24 11.66
N PRO A 257 -9.26 1.32 10.85
CA PRO A 257 -9.45 0.47 9.67
C PRO A 257 -8.31 0.56 8.65
N ALA A 258 -7.61 1.70 8.58
CA ALA A 258 -6.47 1.88 7.67
C ALA A 258 -5.26 0.98 8.02
N ASN A 259 -5.23 0.39 9.22
CA ASN A 259 -4.16 -0.50 9.68
C ASN A 259 -4.50 -1.99 9.52
N LEU A 260 -5.64 -2.32 8.89
CA LEU A 260 -6.12 -3.68 8.68
C LEU A 260 -6.02 -4.05 7.20
N GLU A 261 -5.59 -5.28 6.93
CA GLU A 261 -5.69 -5.86 5.58
C GLU A 261 -7.15 -6.25 5.29
N ILE A 262 -7.51 -6.32 4.00
CA ILE A 262 -8.84 -6.70 3.53
C ILE A 262 -9.32 -8.00 4.20
N ASP A 263 -8.46 -8.99 4.29
CA ASP A 263 -8.75 -10.27 4.93
C ASP A 263 -9.10 -10.17 6.42
N GLN A 264 -8.52 -9.21 7.14
CA GLN A 264 -8.76 -8.97 8.56
C GLN A 264 -10.09 -8.21 8.78
N LEU A 265 -10.66 -7.62 7.73
CA LEU A 265 -11.98 -7.00 7.76
C LEU A 265 -13.11 -8.04 7.66
N TYR A 266 -12.89 -9.13 6.93
CA TYR A 266 -13.96 -10.10 6.63
C TYR A 266 -13.81 -11.43 7.38
N TYR A 267 -12.60 -11.85 7.78
CA TYR A 267 -12.37 -13.14 8.44
C TYR A 267 -12.07 -12.97 9.95
N PRO A 268 -12.98 -13.36 10.86
CA PRO A 268 -12.81 -13.12 12.30
C PRO A 268 -11.59 -13.84 12.91
N LYS A 269 -11.18 -14.97 12.33
CA LYS A 269 -9.96 -15.70 12.71
C LYS A 269 -8.69 -14.89 12.43
N LYS A 270 -8.61 -14.28 11.25
CA LYS A 270 -7.49 -13.40 10.87
C LYS A 270 -7.48 -12.12 11.70
N LEU A 271 -8.66 -11.57 11.98
CA LEU A 271 -8.84 -10.44 12.90
C LEU A 271 -8.36 -10.76 14.33
N TYR A 272 -8.72 -11.94 14.86
CA TYR A 272 -8.26 -12.37 16.17
C TYR A 272 -6.72 -12.49 16.23
N ASN A 273 -6.11 -13.09 15.21
CA ASN A 273 -4.66 -13.19 15.09
C ASN A 273 -3.98 -11.81 15.02
N TYR A 274 -4.57 -10.88 14.26
CA TYR A 274 -4.11 -9.49 14.23
C TYR A 274 -4.16 -8.85 15.62
N LEU A 275 -5.31 -8.96 16.30
CA LEU A 275 -5.50 -8.39 17.64
C LEU A 275 -4.55 -9.01 18.66
N ARG A 276 -4.35 -10.34 18.68
CA ARG A 276 -3.39 -11.01 19.58
C ARG A 276 -1.95 -10.59 19.37
N ASN A 277 -1.54 -10.36 18.12
CA ASN A 277 -0.19 -9.94 17.80
C ASN A 277 0.06 -8.44 18.03
N ARG A 278 -0.96 -7.58 17.91
CA ARG A 278 -0.79 -6.12 17.87
C ARG A 278 -1.39 -5.36 19.04
N HIS A 279 -2.55 -5.79 19.53
CA HIS A 279 -3.32 -5.10 20.58
C HIS A 279 -3.33 -5.86 21.91
N TRP A 280 -3.24 -7.19 21.88
CA TRP A 280 -3.42 -8.09 23.02
C TRP A 280 -2.17 -8.93 23.26
N THR A 281 -1.00 -8.29 23.20
CA THR A 281 0.32 -8.93 23.29
C THR A 281 0.56 -9.64 24.63
N LYS A 282 -0.12 -9.19 25.71
CA LYS A 282 -0.09 -9.81 27.04
C LYS A 282 -1.23 -10.79 27.30
N GLY A 283 -2.08 -11.07 26.30
CA GLY A 283 -3.34 -11.82 26.46
C GLY A 283 -4.57 -10.96 26.20
N ILE A 284 -5.75 -11.59 26.18
CA ILE A 284 -7.04 -10.92 25.94
C ILE A 284 -7.29 -9.92 27.10
N PRO A 285 -7.64 -8.65 26.82
CA PRO A 285 -7.89 -7.65 27.86
C PRO A 285 -9.06 -8.02 28.77
N GLN A 286 -8.94 -7.68 30.05
CA GLN A 286 -9.99 -7.95 31.04
C GLN A 286 -11.31 -7.29 30.68
N ASP A 287 -11.29 -6.05 30.18
CA ASP A 287 -12.50 -5.34 29.77
C ASP A 287 -13.23 -6.06 28.63
N PHE A 288 -12.47 -6.67 27.70
CA PHE A 288 -13.04 -7.48 26.63
C PHE A 288 -13.71 -8.74 27.18
N ILE A 289 -13.06 -9.41 28.14
CA ILE A 289 -13.60 -10.60 28.82
C ILE A 289 -14.87 -10.27 29.59
N THR A 290 -14.90 -9.16 30.33
CA THR A 290 -16.08 -8.71 31.07
C THR A 290 -17.24 -8.40 30.13
N ASN A 291 -17.00 -7.72 29.01
CA ASN A 291 -18.03 -7.47 28.00
C ASN A 291 -18.52 -8.76 27.34
N TRP A 292 -17.64 -9.73 27.14
CA TRP A 292 -17.97 -11.04 26.58
C TRP A 292 -18.87 -11.86 27.47
N ILE A 293 -18.56 -11.89 28.76
CA ILE A 293 -19.39 -12.44 29.82
C ILE A 293 -20.75 -11.71 29.79
N GLN A 294 -20.79 -10.38 29.93
CA GLN A 294 -22.02 -9.57 30.00
C GLN A 294 -22.97 -9.69 28.79
N LYS A 295 -22.45 -9.78 27.56
CA LYS A 295 -23.29 -9.91 26.34
C LYS A 295 -24.03 -11.25 26.24
N LEU A 296 -23.60 -12.26 27.00
CA LEU A 296 -24.33 -13.52 27.15
C LEU A 296 -25.46 -13.40 28.19
N TYR A 297 -25.27 -12.66 29.29
CA TYR A 297 -26.33 -12.42 30.28
C TYR A 297 -27.52 -11.65 29.71
N THR A 298 -27.26 -10.71 28.80
CA THR A 298 -28.32 -9.84 28.26
C THR A 298 -29.27 -10.56 27.30
N ASN A 299 -28.90 -11.76 26.80
CA ASN A 299 -29.64 -12.45 25.73
C ASN A 299 -30.03 -13.91 26.04
N SER A 300 -29.62 -14.47 27.18
CA SER A 300 -29.90 -15.88 27.54
C SER A 300 -29.84 -16.11 29.05
N SER A 301 -30.62 -17.08 29.56
CA SER A 301 -30.40 -17.61 30.91
C SER A 301 -28.98 -18.18 30.98
N PHE A 302 -28.20 -17.68 31.92
CA PHE A 302 -26.82 -18.11 32.11
C PHE A 302 -26.83 -19.42 32.90
N ASP A 303 -26.70 -20.54 32.20
CA ASP A 303 -26.79 -21.86 32.80
C ASP A 303 -25.43 -22.26 33.43
N GLU A 304 -25.44 -23.18 34.40
CA GLU A 304 -24.20 -23.67 35.04
C GLU A 304 -23.21 -24.28 34.03
N ILE A 305 -23.73 -24.79 32.91
CA ILE A 305 -22.94 -25.31 31.79
C ILE A 305 -22.11 -24.20 31.14
N ASP A 306 -22.70 -23.01 30.92
CA ASP A 306 -21.98 -21.88 30.32
C ASP A 306 -20.88 -21.36 31.25
N ARG A 307 -21.07 -21.43 32.58
CA ARG A 307 -20.02 -21.13 33.57
C ARG A 307 -18.84 -22.07 33.47
N LEU A 308 -19.12 -23.37 33.39
CA LEU A 308 -18.09 -24.40 33.25
C LEU A 308 -17.33 -24.26 31.93
N ASP A 309 -18.04 -23.97 30.84
CA ASP A 309 -17.43 -23.74 29.53
C ASP A 309 -16.51 -22.51 29.51
N PHE A 310 -16.89 -21.42 30.17
CA PHE A 310 -16.01 -20.26 30.36
C PHE A 310 -14.78 -20.59 31.20
N GLN A 311 -14.94 -21.36 32.27
CA GLN A 311 -13.83 -21.79 33.10
C GLN A 311 -12.84 -22.63 32.28
N ILE A 312 -13.34 -23.57 31.46
CA ILE A 312 -12.52 -24.39 30.55
C ILE A 312 -11.75 -23.51 29.56
N ILE A 313 -12.39 -22.46 29.00
CA ILE A 313 -11.75 -21.51 28.09
C ILE A 313 -10.66 -20.70 28.81
N PHE A 314 -10.96 -20.15 29.99
CA PHE A 314 -10.01 -19.32 30.73
C PHE A 314 -8.79 -20.11 31.20
N ASP A 315 -9.01 -21.34 31.68
CA ASP A 315 -7.93 -22.23 32.10
C ASP A 315 -7.01 -22.57 30.90
N LYS A 316 -7.60 -22.84 29.73
CA LYS A 316 -6.83 -23.17 28.52
C LYS A 316 -6.05 -21.99 27.96
N LEU A 317 -6.57 -20.78 28.08
CA LEU A 317 -5.95 -19.55 27.59
C LEU A 317 -5.07 -18.85 28.63
N HIS A 318 -4.90 -19.45 29.82
CA HIS A 318 -4.19 -18.87 30.96
C HIS A 318 -4.70 -17.46 31.35
N ILE A 319 -6.00 -17.25 31.22
CA ILE A 319 -6.67 -16.03 31.63
C ILE A 319 -6.93 -16.15 33.14
N ASN A 320 -6.23 -15.35 33.95
CA ASN A 320 -6.53 -15.27 35.38
C ASN A 320 -7.87 -14.55 35.57
N PRO A 321 -8.90 -15.18 36.15
CA PRO A 321 -10.16 -14.52 36.45
C PRO A 321 -9.93 -13.58 37.65
N VAL A 322 -9.34 -12.41 37.39
CA VAL A 322 -9.23 -11.34 38.40
C VAL A 322 -10.59 -10.65 38.48
N GLN A 323 -11.46 -11.32 39.23
CA GLN A 323 -12.77 -10.96 39.78
C GLN A 323 -13.71 -12.13 39.56
N LYS A 324 -13.89 -12.85 40.67
CA LYS A 324 -14.87 -13.90 40.88
C LYS A 324 -16.22 -13.52 40.26
N PHE A 325 -16.93 -14.51 39.75
CA PHE A 325 -18.37 -14.52 39.38
C PHE A 325 -19.33 -14.06 40.50
N SER A 326 -18.85 -13.38 41.55
CA SER A 326 -19.56 -13.05 42.79
C SER A 326 -20.14 -11.63 42.83
N HIS A 327 -20.03 -10.82 41.77
CA HIS A 327 -20.63 -9.47 41.72
C HIS A 327 -21.62 -9.26 40.58
N ILE A 328 -22.29 -10.33 40.14
CA ILE A 328 -23.55 -10.21 39.40
C ILE A 328 -24.66 -10.42 40.42
N GLU A 329 -24.74 -9.51 41.39
CA GLU A 329 -25.90 -9.40 42.26
C GLU A 329 -27.06 -8.81 41.45
N GLU A 330 -28.14 -9.58 41.39
CA GLU A 330 -29.53 -9.17 41.21
C GLU A 330 -29.75 -7.74 40.68
N ILE A 331 -29.78 -7.57 39.35
CA ILE A 331 -30.57 -6.48 38.77
C ILE A 331 -32.03 -6.87 38.96
N LYS A 332 -32.55 -6.56 40.16
CA LYS A 332 -33.99 -6.52 40.41
C LYS A 332 -34.61 -5.59 39.38
N THR A 333 -35.50 -6.17 38.60
CA THR A 333 -36.54 -5.44 37.90
C THR A 333 -37.28 -4.56 38.90
N LEU A 334 -37.03 -3.24 38.87
CA LEU A 334 -38.00 -2.27 39.34
C LEU A 334 -38.25 -1.24 38.24
N LYS A 335 -39.41 -1.40 37.62
CA LYS A 335 -40.10 -0.35 36.89
C LYS A 335 -40.35 0.80 37.87
N GLU A 336 -39.88 2.00 37.56
CA GLU A 336 -40.57 3.22 37.96
C GLU A 336 -40.18 4.37 37.01
N PRO A 337 -41.12 5.28 36.68
CA PRO A 337 -40.94 6.25 35.61
C PRO A 337 -40.15 7.45 36.12
N ILE A 338 -39.06 7.78 35.45
CA ILE A 338 -38.29 8.99 35.76
C ILE A 338 -39.06 10.21 35.24
N LYS A 339 -39.57 11.01 36.18
CA LYS A 339 -40.04 12.38 35.94
C LYS A 339 -38.88 13.24 35.47
N VAL A 340 -39.07 13.89 34.32
CA VAL A 340 -38.23 14.97 33.83
C VAL A 340 -38.39 16.19 34.74
N ILE A 341 -37.29 16.71 35.27
CA ILE A 341 -37.17 18.11 35.69
C ILE A 341 -35.88 18.65 35.06
N LEU A 342 -36.08 19.61 34.16
CA LEU A 342 -35.09 20.49 33.55
C LEU A 342 -34.66 21.55 34.56
N GLU A 343 -33.36 21.80 34.70
CA GLU A 343 -32.83 23.16 34.90
C GLU A 343 -31.52 23.32 34.09
N THR A 344 -31.57 24.31 33.20
CA THR A 344 -30.54 24.96 32.36
C THR A 344 -29.53 25.73 33.24
N ASP A 345 -28.28 25.98 32.86
CA ASP A 345 -27.83 26.92 31.83
C ASP A 345 -26.35 26.69 31.46
N ASN A 346 -26.01 26.69 30.16
CA ASN A 346 -25.12 27.71 29.58
C ASN A 346 -24.98 27.52 28.07
N GLU A 347 -25.01 28.66 27.38
CA GLU A 347 -25.30 28.88 25.98
C GLU A 347 -24.20 28.41 25.01
N LEU A 348 -24.60 27.63 24.01
CA LEU A 348 -24.00 27.63 22.68
C LEU A 348 -25.12 27.40 21.67
N SER A 349 -25.24 28.33 20.73
CA SER A 349 -26.29 28.46 19.72
C SER A 349 -26.71 27.13 19.09
N LYS A 350 -27.84 26.58 19.55
CA LYS A 350 -28.53 25.44 18.94
C LYS A 350 -29.18 25.91 17.63
N LYS A 351 -28.62 25.51 16.49
CA LYS A 351 -29.44 25.30 15.30
C LYS A 351 -30.43 24.18 15.66
N GLU A 352 -31.73 24.43 15.49
CA GLU A 352 -32.77 23.43 15.72
C GLU A 352 -32.44 22.17 14.92
N ILE A 353 -32.18 21.07 15.62
CA ILE A 353 -32.02 19.76 15.00
C ILE A 353 -33.43 19.32 14.64
N GLU A 354 -33.84 19.55 13.39
CA GLU A 354 -35.09 18.99 12.87
C GLU A 354 -35.00 17.46 12.95
N THR A 355 -35.88 16.87 13.77
CA THR A 355 -35.96 15.42 13.96
C THR A 355 -36.40 14.73 12.67
N ILE A 356 -35.63 13.75 12.22
CA ILE A 356 -35.94 12.94 11.04
C ILE A 356 -37.19 12.09 11.33
N PRO A 357 -38.24 12.14 10.49
CA PRO A 357 -39.41 11.29 10.68
C PRO A 357 -39.05 9.80 10.57
N PRO A 358 -39.70 8.91 11.34
CA PRO A 358 -39.46 7.47 11.24
C PRO A 358 -39.93 6.93 9.87
N ILE A 359 -39.18 5.99 9.31
CA ILE A 359 -39.43 5.36 8.00
C ILE A 359 -40.78 4.65 7.93
N GLU A 360 -41.32 4.25 9.08
CA GLU A 360 -42.66 3.65 9.21
C GLU A 360 -43.77 4.59 8.71
N ASN A 361 -43.60 5.91 8.82
CA ASN A 361 -44.47 6.89 8.17
C ASN A 361 -43.81 7.43 6.89
N PHE A 362 -43.77 6.57 5.87
CA PHE A 362 -43.04 6.81 4.62
C PHE A 362 -43.43 8.12 3.92
N GLN A 363 -44.68 8.56 4.05
CA GLN A 363 -45.18 9.75 3.38
C GLN A 363 -44.61 11.05 3.99
N GLU A 364 -44.50 11.09 5.32
CA GLU A 364 -43.82 12.20 6.02
C GLU A 364 -42.31 12.17 5.80
N PHE A 365 -41.69 10.99 5.84
CA PHE A 365 -40.26 10.83 5.55
C PHE A 365 -39.91 11.27 4.13
N LYS A 366 -40.71 10.90 3.13
CA LYS A 366 -40.52 11.31 1.73
C LYS A 366 -40.61 12.82 1.57
N ASN A 367 -41.59 13.46 2.19
CA ASN A 367 -41.76 14.91 2.12
C ASN A 367 -40.62 15.66 2.82
N TRP A 368 -40.14 15.15 3.96
CA TRP A 368 -38.97 15.69 4.65
C TRP A 368 -37.71 15.59 3.79
N LEU A 369 -37.50 14.45 3.12
CA LEU A 369 -36.35 14.21 2.26
C LEU A 369 -36.36 15.10 1.00
N LEU A 370 -37.52 15.28 0.37
CA LEU A 370 -37.68 16.21 -0.76
C LEU A 370 -37.39 17.66 -0.36
N LYS A 371 -37.90 18.10 0.79
CA LYS A 371 -37.63 19.44 1.32
C LYS A 371 -36.13 19.67 1.55
N LYS A 372 -35.40 18.67 2.07
CA LYS A 372 -33.94 18.77 2.27
C LYS A 372 -33.15 18.79 0.96
N LEU A 373 -33.60 18.08 -0.06
CA LEU A 373 -32.99 18.14 -1.38
C LEU A 373 -33.20 19.52 -2.03
N ASP A 374 -34.39 20.11 -1.91
CA ASP A 374 -34.65 21.48 -2.38
C ASP A 374 -33.83 22.53 -1.62
N GLU A 375 -33.67 22.38 -0.30
CA GLU A 375 -32.82 23.26 0.52
C GLU A 375 -31.33 23.17 0.09
N LEU A 376 -30.85 21.97 -0.25
CA LEU A 376 -29.48 21.76 -0.76
C LEU A 376 -29.29 22.27 -2.18
N GLN A 377 -30.30 22.16 -3.04
CA GLN A 377 -30.24 22.65 -4.41
C GLN A 377 -30.24 24.18 -4.47
N ASN A 378 -30.86 24.86 -3.49
CA ASN A 378 -30.81 26.33 -3.38
C ASN A 378 -29.52 26.87 -2.72
N LEU A 379 -28.60 25.99 -2.30
CA LEU A 379 -27.28 26.34 -1.77
C LEU A 379 -26.15 26.24 -2.81
N ILE A 380 -26.45 25.72 -4.01
CA ILE A 380 -25.58 25.64 -5.20
C ILE A 380 -26.00 26.75 -6.16
#